data_AF-A0A7W5XK47-F1
#
_entry.id   AF-A0A7W5XK47-F1
#
_cell.length_a   1.000
_cell.length_b   1.000
_cell.length_c   1.000
_cell.angle_alpha   90.00
_cell.angle_beta   90.00
_cell.angle_gamma   90.00
#
_symmetry.space_group_name_H-M   'P 1'
#
loop_
_entity.id
_entity.type
_entity.pdbx_description
1 polymer ?
#
loop_
_entity_poly.entity_id
_entity_poly.type
_entity_poly.pdbx_seq_one_letter_code
_entity_poly.pdbx_strand_id
1 'polypeptide(L)'
;MILTTAPDMTGTYLNYLWIALGIIAVFCALIWLGWRNRKRRQRDLEAPVEVPAQLIESEPEIAAEGMVIGTVKGEHYLDRVAVHELGLRTVGRVEVHWAEASADQPPPPHGIAIFRSGARNWFIPAQQLQYAGTDHGIVGKFVEKDGTIIIGWTLGETQVATGFRPRHAAEGKSLLQALSSRTPHTPPSTQPNTEPNSPPSEAETDSPSAQSPHL
;
A
#
# COMPACT_ATOMS: atom_id res chain seq x y z
N MET A 1 15.97 13.18 72.18
CA MET A 1 16.68 13.06 70.89
C MET A 1 16.07 11.87 70.18
N ILE A 2 15.12 12.09 69.27
CA ILE A 2 14.46 11.01 68.50
C ILE A 2 15.22 10.88 67.19
N LEU A 3 15.94 9.77 67.00
CA LEU A 3 16.55 9.41 65.73
C LEU A 3 15.44 8.94 64.78
N THR A 4 15.10 9.77 63.79
CA THR A 4 14.31 9.34 62.64
C THR A 4 15.22 8.48 61.76
N THR A 5 15.10 7.17 61.87
CA THR A 5 15.68 6.23 60.90
C THR A 5 14.99 6.49 59.57
N ALA A 6 15.70 7.05 58.59
CA ALA A 6 15.20 7.15 57.23
C ALA A 6 14.92 5.71 56.76
N PRO A 7 13.71 5.38 56.29
CA PRO A 7 13.43 4.04 55.80
C PRO A 7 14.42 3.73 54.67
N ASP A 8 14.99 2.51 54.66
CA ASP A 8 15.88 2.02 53.60
C ASP A 8 15.08 1.84 52.30
N MET A 9 14.72 2.97 51.69
CA MET A 9 13.88 3.00 50.51
C MET A 9 14.64 2.52 49.27
N THR A 10 15.98 2.49 49.33
CA THR A 10 16.87 2.05 48.25
C THR A 10 16.58 0.61 47.81
N GLY A 11 16.34 -0.31 48.76
CA GLY A 11 16.01 -1.70 48.44
C GLY A 11 14.62 -1.85 47.81
N THR A 12 13.63 -1.09 48.31
CA THR A 12 12.28 -1.10 47.76
C THR A 12 12.23 -0.46 46.37
N TYR A 13 12.94 0.65 46.13
CA TYR A 13 13.05 1.28 44.82
C TYR A 13 13.79 0.38 43.81
N LEU A 14 14.83 -0.34 44.27
CA LEU A 14 15.52 -1.31 43.42
C LEU A 14 14.59 -2.45 42.99
N ASN A 15 13.74 -2.94 43.90
CA ASN A 15 12.72 -3.95 43.57
C ASN A 15 11.68 -3.41 42.58
N TYR A 16 11.18 -2.18 42.77
CA TYR A 16 10.25 -1.56 41.81
C TYR A 16 10.90 -1.35 40.44
N LEU A 17 12.18 -0.98 40.39
CA LEU A 17 12.94 -0.85 39.15
C LEU A 17 13.03 -2.20 38.42
N TRP A 18 13.36 -3.28 39.12
CA TRP A 18 13.40 -4.62 38.52
C TRP A 18 12.03 -5.10 38.03
N ILE A 19 10.96 -4.83 38.78
CA ILE A 19 9.59 -5.14 38.35
C ILE A 19 9.23 -4.34 37.10
N ALA A 20 9.50 -3.04 37.09
CA ALA A 20 9.24 -2.18 35.93
C ALA A 20 10.03 -2.66 34.70
N LEU A 21 11.31 -2.99 34.86
CA LEU A 21 12.14 -3.51 33.79
C LEU A 21 11.64 -4.86 33.28
N GLY A 22 11.21 -5.75 34.18
CA GLY A 22 10.60 -7.02 33.82
C GLY A 22 9.32 -6.84 33.00
N ILE A 23 8.44 -5.92 33.41
CA ILE A 23 7.22 -5.57 32.68
C ILE A 23 7.57 -5.02 31.29
N ILE A 24 8.51 -4.08 31.20
CA ILE A 24 8.99 -3.52 29.92
C ILE A 24 9.53 -4.64 29.02
N ALA A 25 10.36 -5.53 29.56
CA ALA A 25 10.91 -6.66 28.81
C ALA A 25 9.81 -7.60 28.28
N VAL A 26 8.79 -7.88 29.08
CA VAL A 26 7.62 -8.67 28.64
C VAL A 26 6.87 -7.98 27.51
N PHE A 27 6.59 -6.67 27.62
CA PHE A 27 5.95 -5.91 26.55
C PHE A 27 6.79 -5.90 25.27
N CYS A 28 8.09 -5.66 25.38
CA CYS A 28 9.02 -5.75 24.24
C CYS A 28 8.99 -7.15 23.60
N ALA A 29 8.97 -8.21 24.40
CA ALA A 29 8.90 -9.59 23.92
C ALA A 29 7.57 -9.87 23.18
N LEU A 30 6.44 -9.41 23.71
CA LEU A 30 5.13 -9.56 23.06
C LEU A 30 5.05 -8.80 21.73
N ILE A 31 5.56 -7.57 21.68
CA ILE A 31 5.64 -6.77 20.45
C ILE A 31 6.53 -7.48 19.42
N TRP A 32 7.69 -7.98 19.85
CA TRP A 32 8.60 -8.73 18.99
C TRP A 32 7.97 -10.02 18.47
N LEU A 33 7.27 -10.77 19.33
CA LEU A 33 6.58 -12.01 18.95
C LEU A 33 5.44 -11.72 17.96
N GLY A 34 4.68 -10.65 18.17
CA GLY A 34 3.64 -10.19 17.25
C GLY A 34 4.20 -9.85 15.87
N TRP A 35 5.31 -9.10 15.83
CA TRP A 35 5.99 -8.77 14.58
C TRP A 35 6.59 -9.99 13.88
N ARG A 36 7.19 -10.91 14.65
CA ARG A 36 7.75 -12.16 14.13
C ARG A 36 6.66 -13.08 13.57
N ASN A 37 5.52 -13.18 14.24
CA ASN A 37 4.38 -13.95 13.75
C ASN A 37 3.80 -13.33 12.48
N ARG A 38 3.72 -11.99 12.41
CA ARG A 38 3.31 -11.28 11.19
C ARG A 38 4.24 -11.57 10.03
N LYS A 39 5.57 -11.49 10.24
CA LYS A 39 6.56 -11.88 9.21
C LYS A 39 6.38 -13.34 8.81
N ARG A 40 6.21 -14.26 9.77
CA ARG A 40 6.01 -15.69 9.51
C ARG A 40 4.84 -15.95 8.58
N ARG A 41 3.69 -15.28 8.80
CA ARG A 41 2.48 -15.40 7.97
C ARG A 41 2.67 -14.88 6.53
N GLN A 42 3.71 -14.10 6.29
CA GLN A 42 4.04 -13.52 4.98
C GLN A 42 5.30 -14.15 4.36
N ARG A 43 5.92 -15.16 4.99
CA ARG A 43 7.13 -15.81 4.46
C ARG A 43 6.87 -16.60 3.17
N ASP A 44 5.64 -17.05 2.99
CA ASP A 44 5.23 -17.80 1.80
C ASP A 44 4.98 -16.89 0.59
N LEU A 45 5.07 -15.56 0.78
CA LEU A 45 5.06 -14.64 -0.35
C LEU A 45 6.35 -14.81 -1.16
N GLU A 46 6.17 -15.01 -2.45
CA GLU A 46 7.27 -15.14 -3.38
C GLU A 46 8.11 -13.86 -3.43
N ALA A 47 9.41 -13.99 -3.71
CA ALA A 47 10.27 -12.83 -3.87
C ALA A 47 9.94 -12.13 -5.20
N PRO A 48 9.90 -10.78 -5.22
CA PRO A 48 9.67 -10.06 -6.46
C PRO A 48 10.85 -10.29 -7.42
N VAL A 49 10.54 -10.32 -8.72
CA VAL A 49 11.53 -10.49 -9.78
C VAL A 49 12.54 -9.35 -9.74
N GLU A 50 13.82 -9.65 -9.88
CA GLU A 50 14.86 -8.62 -9.95
C GLU A 50 14.78 -7.86 -11.26
N VAL A 51 15.25 -6.62 -11.29
CA VAL A 51 15.30 -5.86 -12.55
C VAL A 51 16.30 -6.53 -13.49
N PRO A 52 15.87 -7.01 -14.67
CA PRO A 52 16.77 -7.58 -15.66
C PRO A 52 17.81 -6.56 -16.11
N ALA A 53 19.07 -6.97 -16.29
CA ALA A 53 20.16 -6.06 -16.65
C ALA A 53 19.89 -5.31 -17.96
N GLN A 54 19.17 -5.95 -18.89
CA GLN A 54 18.78 -5.34 -20.16
C GLN A 54 17.91 -4.09 -19.97
N LEU A 55 17.07 -4.06 -18.93
CA LEU A 55 16.21 -2.91 -18.64
C LEU A 55 16.95 -1.74 -17.99
N ILE A 56 18.14 -2.00 -17.44
CA ILE A 56 18.99 -0.95 -16.86
C ILE A 56 19.68 -0.15 -17.97
N GLU A 57 19.97 -0.80 -19.10
CA GLU A 57 20.64 -0.21 -20.26
C GLU A 57 19.67 0.32 -21.32
N SER A 58 18.41 -0.14 -21.31
CA SER A 58 17.40 0.32 -22.26
C SER A 58 16.77 1.65 -21.86
N GLU A 59 16.49 2.50 -22.85
CA GLU A 59 15.72 3.73 -22.63
C GLU A 59 14.26 3.38 -22.30
N PRO A 60 13.72 3.85 -21.16
CA PRO A 60 12.32 3.61 -20.81
C PRO A 60 11.39 4.41 -21.73
N GLU A 61 10.21 3.86 -22.02
CA GLU A 61 9.19 4.60 -22.77
C GLU A 61 8.71 5.82 -21.97
N ILE A 62 8.45 5.59 -20.67
CA ILE A 62 8.08 6.62 -19.71
C ILE A 62 8.79 6.33 -18.39
N ALA A 63 9.31 7.38 -17.77
CA ALA A 63 9.85 7.35 -16.43
C ALA A 63 9.19 8.44 -15.58
N ALA A 64 8.99 8.15 -14.29
CA ALA A 64 8.57 9.14 -13.32
C ALA A 64 9.39 8.99 -12.04
N GLU A 65 9.96 10.08 -11.57
CA GLU A 65 10.62 10.11 -10.27
C GLU A 65 9.63 10.45 -9.17
N GLY A 66 9.84 9.90 -7.97
CA GLY A 66 8.93 10.12 -6.87
C GLY A 66 9.22 9.29 -5.65
N MET A 67 8.15 8.98 -4.93
CA MET A 67 8.20 8.24 -3.68
C MET A 67 7.42 6.95 -3.80
N VAL A 68 8.11 5.83 -3.65
CA VAL A 68 7.50 4.52 -3.47
C VAL A 68 7.02 4.44 -2.02
N ILE A 69 5.71 4.41 -1.81
CA ILE A 69 5.09 4.39 -0.48
C ILE A 69 5.25 3.01 0.15
N GLY A 70 5.17 1.98 -0.69
CA GLY A 70 5.29 0.57 -0.33
C GLY A 70 4.17 -0.27 -0.97
N THR A 71 4.28 -1.58 -0.78
CA THR A 71 3.32 -2.57 -1.26
C THR A 71 2.44 -3.07 -0.13
N VAL A 72 1.15 -3.19 -0.42
CA VAL A 72 0.11 -3.71 0.46
C VAL A 72 -0.53 -4.95 -0.16
N LYS A 73 -1.16 -5.79 0.66
CA LYS A 73 -1.85 -7.00 0.17
C LYS A 73 -3.30 -6.66 -0.23
N GLY A 74 -3.63 -6.93 -1.50
CA GLY A 74 -4.99 -6.88 -2.06
C GLY A 74 -5.84 -5.71 -1.56
N GLU A 75 -7.08 -6.00 -1.15
CA GLU A 75 -8.08 -5.02 -0.69
C GLU A 75 -7.81 -4.44 0.71
N HIS A 76 -6.74 -4.87 1.40
CA HIS A 76 -6.37 -4.36 2.71
C HIS A 76 -5.23 -3.35 2.59
N TYR A 77 -5.56 -2.10 2.27
CA TYR A 77 -4.62 -0.99 2.11
C TYR A 77 -3.78 -0.66 3.37
N LEU A 78 -4.17 -1.17 4.54
CA LEU A 78 -3.40 -1.05 5.79
C LEU A 78 -2.45 -2.23 6.05
N ASP A 79 -2.62 -3.37 5.36
CA ASP A 79 -1.75 -4.54 5.53
C ASP A 79 -0.54 -4.46 4.62
N ARG A 80 0.49 -3.75 5.09
CA ARG A 80 1.78 -3.67 4.42
C ARG A 80 2.48 -5.02 4.35
N VAL A 81 3.09 -5.29 3.21
CA VAL A 81 3.97 -6.44 3.01
C VAL A 81 5.27 -6.19 3.78
N ALA A 82 5.52 -6.98 4.82
CA ALA A 82 6.64 -6.87 5.74
C ALA A 82 7.86 -7.74 5.34
N VAL A 83 7.77 -8.42 4.20
CA VAL A 83 8.83 -9.24 3.60
C VAL A 83 9.35 -8.59 2.32
N HIS A 84 10.53 -9.02 1.88
CA HIS A 84 11.17 -8.59 0.61
C HIS A 84 11.33 -7.07 0.45
N GLU A 85 11.35 -6.34 1.56
CA GLU A 85 11.47 -4.87 1.60
C GLU A 85 10.35 -4.11 0.86
N LEU A 86 9.28 -4.80 0.49
CA LEU A 86 8.20 -4.24 -0.33
C LEU A 86 7.40 -3.16 0.41
N GLY A 87 7.29 -3.24 1.74
CA GLY A 87 6.59 -2.25 2.56
C GLY A 87 7.39 -0.99 2.93
N LEU A 88 8.64 -0.86 2.46
CA LEU A 88 9.50 0.28 2.76
C LEU A 88 9.11 1.51 1.94
N ARG A 89 8.96 2.63 2.64
CA ARG A 89 8.77 3.94 2.02
C ARG A 89 10.13 4.52 1.64
N THR A 90 10.36 4.71 0.34
CA THR A 90 11.66 5.14 -0.20
C THR A 90 11.46 6.10 -1.37
N VAL A 91 12.46 6.93 -1.64
CA VAL A 91 12.53 7.69 -2.90
C VAL A 91 12.96 6.72 -4.00
N GLY A 92 12.37 6.86 -5.17
CA GLY A 92 12.62 5.96 -6.29
C GLY A 92 12.13 6.51 -7.63
N ARG A 93 12.33 5.71 -8.66
CA ARG A 93 11.89 5.96 -10.03
C ARG A 93 11.10 4.76 -10.52
N VAL A 94 9.97 5.02 -11.16
CA VAL A 94 9.17 4.00 -11.82
C VAL A 94 9.35 4.18 -13.32
N GLU A 95 9.67 3.09 -14.00
CA GLU A 95 9.91 3.05 -15.43
C GLU A 95 9.01 2.04 -16.11
N VAL A 96 8.53 2.43 -17.29
CA VAL A 96 7.60 1.70 -18.12
C VAL A 96 8.36 1.21 -19.34
N HIS A 97 8.50 -0.12 -19.46
CA HIS A 97 9.27 -0.78 -20.52
C HIS A 97 8.35 -1.64 -21.38
N TRP A 98 7.98 -1.14 -22.55
CA TRP A 98 7.21 -1.87 -23.58
C TRP A 98 7.78 -1.63 -24.99
N ALA A 99 8.95 -1.01 -25.08
CA ALA A 99 9.60 -0.74 -26.36
C ALA A 99 9.88 -2.06 -27.08
N GLU A 100 9.62 -2.06 -28.39
CA GLU A 100 9.90 -3.21 -29.25
C GLU A 100 11.41 -3.47 -29.34
N ALA A 101 11.74 -4.73 -29.62
CA ALA A 101 13.13 -5.17 -29.78
C ALA A 101 13.88 -4.27 -30.77
N SER A 102 15.02 -3.73 -30.34
CA SER A 102 16.00 -3.19 -31.28
C SER A 102 16.61 -4.34 -32.07
N ALA A 103 16.91 -4.12 -33.35
CA ALA A 103 17.42 -5.16 -34.26
C ALA A 103 18.69 -5.88 -33.76
N ASP A 104 19.46 -5.25 -32.86
CA ASP A 104 20.72 -5.77 -32.32
C ASP A 104 20.59 -6.49 -30.96
N GLN A 105 19.43 -6.46 -30.30
CA GLN A 105 19.26 -6.98 -28.92
C GLN A 105 18.02 -7.90 -28.83
N PRO A 106 18.06 -8.97 -28.02
CA PRO A 106 16.85 -9.75 -27.71
C PRO A 106 15.74 -8.83 -27.17
N PRO A 107 14.44 -9.13 -27.44
CA PRO A 107 13.34 -8.32 -26.94
C PRO A 107 13.43 -8.15 -25.42
N PRO A 108 13.44 -6.91 -24.89
CA PRO A 108 13.42 -6.70 -23.46
C PRO A 108 12.10 -7.23 -22.87
N PRO A 109 12.09 -7.71 -21.62
CA PRO A 109 10.85 -8.14 -20.98
C PRO A 109 9.94 -6.93 -20.75
N HIS A 110 8.68 -7.03 -21.18
CA HIS A 110 7.71 -5.95 -21.04
C HIS A 110 7.18 -5.87 -19.61
N GLY A 111 7.13 -4.67 -19.04
CA GLY A 111 6.61 -4.46 -17.70
C GLY A 111 7.07 -3.16 -17.05
N ILE A 112 7.04 -3.14 -15.72
CA ILE A 112 7.34 -1.97 -14.90
C ILE A 112 8.59 -2.26 -14.07
N ALA A 113 9.63 -1.44 -14.24
CA ALA A 113 10.81 -1.48 -13.39
C ALA A 113 10.68 -0.43 -12.27
N ILE A 114 10.94 -0.85 -11.03
CA ILE A 114 10.88 0.02 -9.85
C ILE A 114 12.27 0.10 -9.26
N PHE A 115 12.90 1.26 -9.43
CA PHE A 115 14.20 1.60 -8.88
C PHE A 115 14.02 2.35 -7.57
N ARG A 116 14.66 1.90 -6.50
CA ARG A 116 14.52 2.47 -5.16
C ARG A 116 15.89 2.79 -4.58
N SER A 117 15.95 3.90 -3.86
CA SER A 117 17.14 4.28 -3.11
C SER A 117 17.20 3.53 -1.78
N GLY A 118 18.29 2.81 -1.53
CA GLY A 118 18.58 2.17 -0.24
C GLY A 118 17.76 0.90 0.05
N ALA A 119 17.14 0.31 -0.97
CA ALA A 119 16.40 -0.93 -0.87
C ALA A 119 16.41 -1.67 -2.22
N ARG A 120 16.07 -2.98 -2.23
CA ARG A 120 16.12 -3.79 -3.45
C ARG A 120 15.22 -3.23 -4.56
N ASN A 121 15.73 -3.19 -5.80
CA ASN A 121 14.97 -2.89 -7.01
C ASN A 121 14.20 -4.13 -7.45
N TRP A 122 13.04 -3.94 -8.09
CA TRP A 122 12.29 -5.06 -8.61
C TRP A 122 11.56 -4.73 -9.91
N PHE A 123 11.14 -5.77 -10.59
CA PHE A 123 10.42 -5.72 -11.86
C PHE A 123 9.05 -6.38 -11.70
N ILE A 124 8.03 -5.74 -12.29
CA ILE A 124 6.67 -6.26 -12.40
C ILE A 124 6.46 -6.61 -13.89
N PRO A 125 6.48 -7.91 -14.27
CA PRO A 125 6.15 -8.35 -15.61
C PRO A 125 4.75 -7.90 -16.02
N ALA A 126 4.56 -7.56 -17.29
CA ALA A 126 3.26 -7.14 -17.80
C ALA A 126 2.15 -8.19 -17.57
N GLN A 127 2.49 -9.49 -17.52
CA GLN A 127 1.53 -10.56 -17.25
C GLN A 127 1.04 -10.57 -15.79
N GLN A 128 1.81 -10.01 -14.87
CA GLN A 128 1.45 -9.89 -13.46
C GLN A 128 0.67 -8.60 -13.18
N LEU A 129 0.63 -7.66 -14.12
CA LEU A 129 -0.05 -6.38 -13.95
C LEU A 129 -1.57 -6.57 -14.09
N GLN A 130 -2.33 -6.12 -13.09
CA GLN A 130 -3.79 -6.26 -13.07
C GLN A 130 -4.50 -4.94 -13.36
N TYR A 131 -4.13 -3.88 -12.66
CA TYR A 131 -4.74 -2.56 -12.82
C TYR A 131 -3.77 -1.45 -12.43
N ALA A 132 -3.98 -0.25 -12.99
CA ALA A 132 -3.30 0.96 -12.56
C ALA A 132 -4.30 2.12 -12.50
N GLY A 133 -4.31 2.82 -11.38
CA GLY A 133 -5.26 3.90 -11.12
C GLY A 133 -4.72 4.89 -10.10
N THR A 134 -5.44 5.99 -9.88
CA THR A 134 -5.21 6.85 -8.73
C THR A 134 -6.13 6.46 -7.58
N ASP A 135 -5.70 6.68 -6.35
CA ASP A 135 -6.48 6.41 -5.13
C ASP A 135 -7.91 7.01 -5.17
N HIS A 136 -8.06 8.17 -5.82
CA HIS A 136 -9.33 8.87 -6.03
C HIS A 136 -10.32 8.23 -7.01
N GLY A 137 -9.83 7.36 -7.92
CA GLY A 137 -10.67 6.61 -8.84
C GLY A 137 -11.32 5.40 -8.19
N ILE A 138 -10.87 5.06 -6.98
CA ILE A 138 -11.34 3.94 -6.16
C ILE A 138 -12.21 4.46 -5.00
N VAL A 139 -11.94 5.67 -4.47
CA VAL A 139 -12.77 6.32 -3.45
C VAL A 139 -13.14 7.75 -3.88
N GLY A 140 -14.38 7.91 -4.36
CA GLY A 140 -14.92 9.17 -4.85
C GLY A 140 -15.01 10.27 -3.79
N LYS A 141 -13.91 10.99 -3.53
CA LYS A 141 -13.91 12.35 -2.97
C LYS A 141 -12.54 13.00 -3.08
N PHE A 142 -12.56 14.30 -3.37
CA PHE A 142 -11.44 15.25 -3.48
C PHE A 142 -10.15 14.90 -2.74
N VAL A 143 -9.00 14.97 -3.41
CA VAL A 143 -7.69 15.32 -2.78
C VAL A 143 -6.85 16.14 -3.77
N GLU A 144 -5.86 16.80 -3.20
CA GLU A 144 -4.90 17.75 -3.75
C GLU A 144 -4.20 17.38 -5.07
N LYS A 145 -3.49 18.37 -5.59
CA LYS A 145 -2.87 18.48 -6.94
C LYS A 145 -1.91 17.34 -7.36
N ASP A 146 -1.51 16.43 -6.46
CA ASP A 146 -0.40 15.47 -6.64
C ASP A 146 -0.78 14.00 -6.30
N GLY A 147 -1.88 13.50 -6.89
CA GLY A 147 -2.49 12.19 -6.59
C GLY A 147 -1.54 10.98 -6.61
N THR A 148 -1.73 10.07 -5.64
CA THR A 148 -1.01 8.80 -5.54
C THR A 148 -1.48 7.82 -6.60
N ILE A 149 -0.54 7.21 -7.32
CA ILE A 149 -0.76 6.13 -8.28
C ILE A 149 -0.68 4.80 -7.55
N ILE A 150 -1.69 3.96 -7.75
CA ILE A 150 -1.80 2.61 -7.25
C ILE A 150 -1.60 1.64 -8.43
N ILE A 151 -0.60 0.78 -8.31
CA ILE A 151 -0.27 -0.25 -9.28
C ILE A 151 -0.66 -1.60 -8.65
N GLY A 152 -1.73 -2.21 -9.13
CA GLY A 152 -2.20 -3.53 -8.70
C GLY A 152 -1.58 -4.64 -9.54
N TRP A 153 -0.96 -5.63 -8.91
CA TRP A 153 -0.26 -6.72 -9.57
C TRP A 153 -0.30 -8.02 -8.77
N THR A 154 0.08 -9.15 -9.37
CA THR A 154 0.19 -10.45 -8.70
C THR A 154 1.63 -10.76 -8.37
N LEU A 155 1.91 -11.03 -7.09
CA LEU A 155 3.17 -11.56 -6.62
C LEU A 155 3.00 -13.06 -6.33
N GLY A 156 3.42 -13.89 -7.28
CA GLY A 156 3.07 -15.31 -7.30
C GLY A 156 1.55 -15.47 -7.40
N GLU A 157 0.95 -16.11 -6.40
CA GLU A 157 -0.53 -16.26 -6.30
C GLU A 157 -1.21 -15.13 -5.51
N THR A 158 -0.45 -14.19 -4.94
CA THR A 158 -1.00 -13.15 -4.06
C THR A 158 -1.23 -11.85 -4.81
N GLN A 159 -2.45 -11.31 -4.74
CA GLN A 159 -2.72 -9.95 -5.22
C GLN A 159 -2.13 -8.91 -4.27
N VAL A 160 -1.39 -7.97 -4.84
CA VAL A 160 -0.72 -6.88 -4.12
C VAL A 160 -0.91 -5.56 -4.86
N ALA A 161 -0.79 -4.46 -4.13
CA ALA A 161 -0.84 -3.12 -4.71
C ALA A 161 0.35 -2.30 -4.23
N THR A 162 1.05 -1.65 -5.15
CA THR A 162 2.17 -0.76 -4.85
C THR A 162 1.72 0.69 -5.03
N GLY A 163 1.89 1.49 -3.97
CA GLY A 163 1.62 2.93 -4.00
C GLY A 163 2.86 3.71 -4.44
N PHE A 164 2.69 4.59 -5.42
CA PHE A 164 3.72 5.49 -5.92
C PHE A 164 3.19 6.93 -5.96
N ARG A 165 3.94 7.87 -5.41
CA ARG A 165 3.64 9.29 -5.47
C ARG A 165 4.67 10.00 -6.36
N PRO A 166 4.30 10.43 -7.58
CA PRO A 166 5.18 11.18 -8.47
C PRO A 166 5.65 12.49 -7.82
N ARG A 167 6.88 12.89 -8.10
CA ARG A 167 7.44 14.19 -7.73
C ARG A 167 6.91 15.30 -8.63
N HIS A 168 6.76 15.02 -9.92
CA HIS A 168 6.21 15.94 -10.91
C HIS A 168 4.86 15.44 -11.42
N ALA A 169 3.82 16.29 -11.33
CA ALA A 169 2.47 15.92 -11.73
C ALA A 169 2.35 15.57 -13.23
N ALA A 170 3.18 16.18 -14.09
CA ALA A 170 3.18 15.89 -15.52
C ALA A 170 3.67 14.46 -15.81
N GLU A 171 4.83 14.08 -15.27
CA GLU A 171 5.37 12.71 -15.35
C GLU A 171 4.40 11.68 -14.76
N GLY A 172 3.79 12.00 -13.62
CA GLY A 172 2.77 11.16 -13.00
C GLY A 172 1.55 10.90 -13.89
N LYS A 173 1.06 11.94 -14.58
CA LYS A 173 -0.07 11.81 -15.52
C LYS A 173 0.31 10.96 -16.73
N SER A 174 1.48 11.18 -17.32
CA SER A 174 1.99 10.38 -18.44
C SER A 174 2.16 8.91 -18.04
N LEU A 175 2.72 8.66 -16.85
CA LEU A 175 2.87 7.33 -16.28
C LEU A 175 1.51 6.64 -16.12
N LEU A 176 0.55 7.31 -15.48
CA LEU A 176 -0.79 6.76 -15.28
C LEU A 176 -1.46 6.45 -16.62
N GLN A 177 -1.38 7.36 -17.59
CA GLN A 177 -1.98 7.17 -18.91
C GLN A 177 -1.42 5.94 -19.63
N ALA A 178 -0.10 5.73 -19.58
CA ALA A 178 0.54 4.57 -20.21
C ALA A 178 0.24 3.25 -19.50
N LEU A 179 0.09 3.28 -18.18
CA LEU A 179 -0.31 2.10 -17.43
C LEU A 179 -1.79 1.76 -17.65
N SER A 180 -2.68 2.74 -17.53
CA SER A 180 -4.12 2.53 -17.66
C SER A 180 -4.56 2.13 -19.08
N SER A 181 -3.80 2.51 -20.12
CA SER A 181 -4.07 2.06 -21.51
C SER A 181 -3.71 0.59 -21.74
N ARG A 182 -2.91 -0.01 -20.86
CA ARG A 182 -2.35 -1.36 -21.00
C ARG A 182 -2.87 -2.34 -19.95
N THR A 183 -3.71 -1.87 -19.02
CA THR A 183 -4.36 -2.73 -18.00
C THR A 183 -5.85 -2.86 -18.24
N PRO A 184 -6.45 -4.04 -18.02
CA PRO A 184 -7.90 -4.17 -17.95
C PRO A 184 -8.43 -3.28 -16.80
N HIS A 185 -9.48 -2.51 -17.07
CA HIS A 185 -10.15 -1.70 -16.04
C HIS A 185 -10.99 -2.61 -15.14
N THR A 186 -10.35 -3.29 -14.18
CA THR A 186 -11.05 -3.94 -13.08
C THR A 186 -10.44 -3.45 -11.76
N PRO A 187 -10.91 -2.32 -11.22
CA PRO A 187 -10.57 -1.96 -9.85
C PRO A 187 -11.15 -3.00 -8.87
N PRO A 188 -10.46 -3.31 -7.75
CA PRO A 188 -11.07 -4.08 -6.68
C PRO A 188 -12.32 -3.36 -6.19
N SER A 189 -13.39 -4.13 -5.97
CA SER A 189 -14.68 -3.63 -5.50
C SER A 189 -14.48 -2.97 -4.15
N THR A 190 -14.35 -1.64 -4.15
CA THR A 190 -14.36 -0.86 -2.92
C THR A 190 -15.71 -1.06 -2.27
N GLN A 191 -15.78 -1.93 -1.26
CA GLN A 191 -16.95 -1.93 -0.40
C GLN A 191 -17.00 -0.56 0.28
N PRO A 192 -18.10 0.21 0.09
CA PRO A 192 -18.28 1.42 0.85
C PRO A 192 -18.34 1.01 2.32
N ASN A 193 -17.45 1.58 3.15
CA ASN A 193 -17.61 1.51 4.59
C ASN A 193 -19.03 1.98 4.92
N THR A 194 -19.90 1.05 5.28
CA THR A 194 -21.19 1.33 5.89
C THR A 194 -20.90 2.00 7.23
N GLU A 195 -20.83 3.33 7.26
CA GLU A 195 -20.98 4.11 8.49
C GLU A 195 -22.41 3.88 9.01
N PRO A 196 -22.60 3.30 10.21
CA PRO A 196 -23.91 3.19 10.82
C PRO A 196 -24.18 4.47 11.60
N ASN A 197 -24.53 5.56 10.91
CA ASN A 197 -25.31 6.62 11.54
C ASN A 197 -25.89 7.60 10.53
N SER A 198 -27.15 7.36 10.18
CA SER A 198 -28.12 8.43 9.95
C SER A 198 -29.49 7.94 10.44
N PRO A 199 -30.23 8.75 11.21
CA PRO A 199 -31.52 8.36 11.78
C PRO A 199 -32.58 8.14 10.69
N PRO A 200 -33.62 7.32 10.94
CA PRO A 200 -34.58 6.93 9.91
C PRO A 200 -35.44 8.15 9.53
N SER A 201 -35.35 8.55 8.26
CA SER A 201 -36.39 9.39 7.65
C SER A 201 -37.54 8.46 7.30
N GLU A 202 -38.61 8.53 8.08
CA GLU A 202 -39.90 7.92 7.81
C GLU A 202 -40.32 8.24 6.37
N ALA A 203 -40.46 7.19 5.57
CA ALA A 203 -41.26 7.22 4.36
C ALA A 203 -42.67 6.76 4.72
N GLU A 204 -43.60 7.08 3.81
CA GLU A 204 -44.88 6.38 3.60
C GLU A 204 -46.13 7.02 4.23
N THR A 205 -46.81 7.84 3.42
CA THR A 205 -48.21 7.51 3.10
C THR A 205 -48.55 8.07 1.71
N ASP A 206 -48.36 7.25 0.68
CA ASP A 206 -49.20 7.30 -0.51
C ASP A 206 -50.27 6.20 -0.34
N SER A 207 -51.54 6.55 -0.46
CA SER A 207 -52.60 5.58 -0.65
C SER A 207 -53.76 6.19 -1.44
N PRO A 208 -54.45 5.36 -2.26
CA PRO A 208 -55.06 5.81 -3.50
C PRO A 208 -56.59 5.75 -3.49
N SER A 209 -57.18 6.12 -4.63
CA SER A 209 -58.56 5.86 -5.11
C SER A 209 -59.62 6.94 -4.90
N ALA A 210 -59.89 7.63 -6.03
CA ALA A 210 -61.19 7.77 -6.68
C ALA A 210 -62.45 8.09 -5.86
N GLN A 211 -63.06 9.25 -6.13
CA GLN A 211 -64.41 9.35 -6.72
C GLN A 211 -64.77 10.81 -7.08
N SER A 212 -65.34 10.99 -8.28
CA SER A 212 -65.90 12.22 -8.86
C SER A 212 -67.25 12.62 -8.22
N PRO A 213 -68.09 13.48 -8.83
CA PRO A 213 -68.08 14.95 -8.89
C PRO A 213 -69.35 15.57 -8.25
N HIS A 214 -69.50 16.89 -8.40
CA HIS A 214 -70.71 17.73 -8.34
C HIS A 214 -70.97 18.64 -7.11
N LEU A 215 -71.22 19.90 -7.52
CA LEU A 215 -71.96 21.02 -6.91
C LEU A 215 -71.24 21.87 -5.86
#